data_AF-V6JED4-F1
#
_entry.id   AF-V6JED4-F1
#
_cell.length_a   1.000
_cell.length_b   1.000
_cell.length_c   1.000
_cell.angle_alpha   90.00
_cell.angle_beta   90.00
_cell.angle_gamma   90.00
#
_symmetry.space_group_name_H-M   'P 1'
#
loop_
_entity.id
_entity.type
_entity.pdbx_description
1 polymer ?
#
loop_
_entity_poly.entity_id
_entity_poly.type
_entity_poly.pdbx_seq_one_letter_code
_entity_poly.pdbx_strand_id
1 'polypeptide(L)' 'RIRKAVRSRGHFPNEQAALKCVYLAVMSLDPKGTGRKRWTQRWKAALNAFEITFEGRLAAARR' A
#
# COMPACT_ATOMS: atom_id res chain seq x y z
N ARG A 1 -8.16 -1.24 -9.46
CA ARG A 1 -9.16 -1.70 -8.45
C ARG A 1 -9.87 -0.52 -7.79
N ILE A 2 -9.16 0.45 -7.21
CA ILE A 2 -9.75 1.66 -6.61
C ILE A 2 -10.58 2.48 -7.61
N ARG A 3 -10.01 2.84 -8.77
CA ARG A 3 -10.76 3.56 -9.83
C ARG A 3 -12.05 2.84 -10.26
N LYS A 4 -12.04 1.51 -10.33
CA LYS A 4 -13.22 0.70 -10.67
C LYS A 4 -14.29 0.80 -9.57
N ALA A 5 -13.88 0.69 -8.30
CA ALA A 5 -14.78 0.77 -7.14
C ALA A 5 -15.44 2.15 -6.97
N VAL A 6 -14.75 3.22 -7.39
CA VAL A 6 -15.28 4.59 -7.41
C VAL A 6 -16.24 4.77 -8.59
N ARG A 7 -15.82 4.43 -9.82
CA ARG A 7 -16.64 4.56 -11.02
C ARG A 7 -17.94 3.76 -10.98
N SER A 8 -17.94 2.57 -10.35
CA SER A 8 -19.14 1.75 -10.22
C SER A 8 -20.19 2.31 -9.26
N ARG A 9 -19.85 3.30 -8.43
CA ARG A 9 -20.77 3.89 -7.43
C ARG A 9 -21.45 5.18 -7.90
N GLY A 10 -20.97 5.84 -8.95
CA GLY A 10 -21.55 7.08 -9.45
C GLY A 10 -21.35 8.28 -8.51
N HIS A 11 -22.38 9.07 -8.29
CA HIS A 11 -22.35 10.24 -7.41
C HIS A 11 -22.31 9.83 -5.93
N PHE A 12 -21.52 10.54 -5.12
CA PHE A 12 -21.46 10.31 -3.67
C PHE A 12 -22.28 11.37 -2.93
N PRO A 13 -23.06 10.98 -1.91
CA PRO A 13 -23.90 11.92 -1.18
C PRO A 13 -23.11 12.93 -0.31
N ASN A 14 -21.86 12.60 0.04
CA ASN A 14 -20.92 13.47 0.74
C ASN A 14 -19.49 12.92 0.62
N GLU A 15 -18.52 13.69 1.11
CA GLU A 15 -17.10 13.33 1.09
C GLU A 15 -16.79 12.08 1.92
N GLN A 16 -17.46 11.89 3.06
CA GLN A 16 -17.24 10.73 3.94
C GLN A 16 -17.65 9.41 3.27
N ALA A 17 -18.72 9.42 2.47
CA ALA A 17 -19.14 8.28 1.68
C ALA A 17 -18.13 7.94 0.57
N ALA A 18 -17.55 8.95 -0.06
CA ALA A 18 -16.48 8.78 -1.04
C ALA A 18 -15.21 8.19 -0.37
N LEU A 19 -14.81 8.74 0.78
CA LEU A 19 -13.67 8.26 1.55
C LEU A 19 -13.85 6.81 1.98
N LYS A 20 -15.04 6.46 2.51
CA LYS A 20 -15.37 5.08 2.89
C LYS A 20 -15.25 4.11 1.72
N CYS A 21 -15.69 4.51 0.52
CA CYS A 21 -15.53 3.71 -0.68
C CYS A 21 -14.05 3.43 -0.98
N VAL A 22 -13.20 4.46 -0.96
CA VAL A 22 -11.76 4.31 -1.21
C VAL A 22 -11.11 3.44 -0.14
N TYR A 23 -11.43 3.68 1.13
CA TYR A 23 -10.96 2.89 2.26
C TYR A 23 -11.25 1.40 2.08
N LEU A 24 -12.51 1.04 1.82
CA LEU A 24 -12.90 -0.36 1.62
C LEU A 24 -12.23 -0.97 0.39
N ALA A 25 -12.06 -0.19 -0.68
CA ALA A 25 -11.35 -0.65 -1.88
C ALA A 25 -9.87 -0.97 -1.59
N VAL A 26 -9.19 -0.17 -0.76
CA VAL A 26 -7.81 -0.41 -0.31
C VAL A 26 -7.75 -1.64 0.59
N MET A 27 -8.62 -1.74 1.59
CA MET A 27 -8.64 -2.87 2.52
C MET A 27 -8.92 -4.21 1.82
N SER A 28 -9.72 -4.19 0.75
CA SER A 28 -9.98 -5.39 -0.07
C SER A 28 -8.78 -5.88 -0.89
N LEU A 29 -7.69 -5.12 -0.98
CA LEU A 29 -6.49 -5.53 -1.71
C LEU A 29 -5.72 -6.62 -0.97
N ASP A 30 -5.71 -6.57 0.36
CA ASP A 30 -5.07 -7.53 1.24
C ASP A 30 -5.92 -7.76 2.51
N PRO A 31 -7.09 -8.42 2.37
CA PRO A 31 -8.04 -8.55 3.48
C PRO A 31 -7.51 -9.42 4.64
N LYS A 32 -6.44 -10.20 4.40
CA LYS A 32 -5.79 -11.04 5.42
C LYS A 32 -4.48 -10.43 5.94
N GLY A 33 -4.02 -9.31 5.38
CA GLY A 33 -2.73 -8.70 5.75
C GLY A 33 -1.50 -9.55 5.42
N THR A 34 -1.63 -10.59 4.58
CA THR A 34 -0.53 -11.53 4.26
C THR A 34 0.14 -11.22 2.93
N GLY A 35 -0.39 -10.26 2.16
CA GLY A 35 0.13 -9.79 0.89
C GLY A 35 1.55 -9.23 0.98
N ARG A 36 1.93 -8.67 2.14
CA ARG A 36 3.31 -8.21 2.41
C ARG A 36 4.34 -9.28 2.07
N LYS A 37 4.14 -10.52 2.52
CA LYS A 37 5.08 -11.64 2.26
C LYS A 37 5.25 -11.93 0.77
N ARG A 38 4.23 -11.70 -0.05
CA ARG A 38 4.30 -11.88 -1.50
C ARG A 38 5.03 -10.70 -2.16
N TRP A 39 4.76 -9.47 -1.72
CA TRP A 39 5.28 -8.27 -2.36
C TRP A 39 6.71 -7.92 -1.97
N THR A 40 7.16 -8.35 -0.79
CA THR A 40 8.54 -8.11 -0.31
C THR A 40 9.53 -9.20 -0.73
N GLN A 41 9.06 -10.25 -1.41
CA GLN A 41 9.97 -11.25 -1.99
C GLN A 41 10.90 -10.55 -3.00
N ARG A 42 12.20 -10.87 -2.93
CA ARG A 42 13.27 -10.33 -3.78
C ARG A 42 13.70 -8.87 -3.50
N TRP A 43 13.23 -8.24 -2.43
CA TRP A 43 13.66 -6.87 -2.08
C TRP A 43 15.09 -6.76 -1.53
N LYS A 44 15.74 -7.88 -1.18
CA LYS A 44 17.08 -7.87 -0.56
C LYS A 44 18.12 -7.11 -1.40
N ALA A 45 18.16 -7.34 -2.71
CA ALA A 45 19.12 -6.67 -3.58
C ALA A 45 18.89 -5.14 -3.65
N ALA A 46 17.64 -4.72 -3.78
CA ALA A 46 17.28 -3.30 -3.78
C ALA A 46 17.59 -2.63 -2.44
N LEU A 47 17.31 -3.30 -1.31
CA LEU A 47 17.61 -2.80 0.02
C LEU A 47 19.11 -2.61 0.24
N ASN A 48 19.95 -3.54 -0.25
CA ASN A 48 21.41 -3.39 -0.20
C ASN A 48 21.88 -2.19 -1.02
N ALA A 49 21.31 -1.97 -2.21
CA ALA A 49 21.65 -0.81 -3.03
C ALA A 49 21.24 0.50 -2.34
N PHE A 50 20.06 0.54 -1.71
CA PHE A 50 19.63 1.72 -0.96
C PHE A 50 20.48 1.99 0.27
N GLU A 51 21.01 0.95 0.91
CA GLU A 51 21.91 1.10 2.05
C GLU A 51 23.23 1.77 1.67
N ILE A 52 23.77 1.44 0.49
CA ILE A 52 24.97 2.09 -0.06
C ILE A 52 24.64 3.53 -0.49
N THR A 53 23.51 3.74 -1.16
CA THR A 53 23.18 5.05 -1.75
C THR A 53 22.71 6.07 -0.71
N PHE A 54 22.11 5.60 0.38
CA PHE A 54 21.49 6.41 1.44
C PHE A 54 21.97 5.97 2.82
N GLU A 55 23.28 6.03 3.03
CA GLU A 55 23.92 5.63 4.30
C GLU A 55 23.25 6.29 5.52
N GLY A 56 23.12 5.52 6.60
CA GLY A 56 22.54 5.98 7.88
C GLY A 56 21.02 6.15 7.90
N ARG A 57 20.31 6.18 6.75
CA ARG A 57 18.85 6.39 6.71
C ARG A 57 18.03 5.13 6.97
N LEU A 58 18.53 3.97 6.55
CA LEU A 58 17.81 2.69 6.67
C LEU A 58 18.12 1.92 7.96
N ALA A 59 19.14 2.34 8.72
CA ALA A 59 19.59 1.67 9.94
C ALA A 59 18.53 1.63 11.06
N ALA A 60 17.60 2.60 11.09
CA ALA A 60 16.52 2.65 12.07
C ALA A 60 15.56 1.44 11.98
N ALA A 61 15.45 0.80 10.81
CA ALA A 61 14.54 -0.33 10.59
C ALA A 61 15.12 -1.69 11.04
N ARG A 62 16.36 -1.75 11.52
CA ARG A 62 17.06 -2.99 11.93
C ARG A 62 17.20 -3.18 13.45
N ARG A 63 16.62 -2.30 14.29
CA ARG A 63 16.55 -2.51 15.75
C ARG A 63 15.40 -3.41 16.14
#